data_AF-A0A1B0ZX90-F1
#
_entry.id   AF-A0A1B0ZX90-F1
#
_cell.length_a   1.000
_cell.length_b   1.000
_cell.length_c   1.000
_cell.angle_alpha   90.00
_cell.angle_beta   90.00
_cell.angle_gamma   90.00
#
_symmetry.space_group_name_H-M   'P 1'
#
loop_
_entity.id
_entity.type
_entity.pdbx_description
1 polymer ?
#
loop_
_entity_poly.entity_id
_entity_poly.type
_entity_poly.pdbx_seq_one_letter_code
_entity_poly.pdbx_strand_id
1 'polypeptide(L)' 'MTRADLPPKTTKRWVASRKASVVRGVLYGLLPQGEALRLYGLSEEEFRSWVAAVADHGEEALKTTQLKKFRKP' A
#
# COMPACT_ATOMS: atom_id res chain seq x y z
N MET A 1 -9.75 3.93 -2.01
CA MET A 1 -8.41 4.55 -1.94
C MET A 1 -8.11 5.30 -3.22
N THR A 2 -7.64 6.55 -3.10
CA THR A 2 -7.01 7.30 -4.20
C THR A 2 -5.53 7.52 -3.83
N ARG A 3 -4.71 8.10 -4.72
CA ARG A 3 -3.32 8.48 -4.40
C ARG A 3 -3.18 9.38 -3.15
N ALA A 4 -4.26 10.02 -2.69
CA ALA A 4 -4.29 10.81 -1.46
C ALA A 4 -4.34 9.96 -0.17
N ASP A 5 -4.69 8.68 -0.28
CA ASP A 5 -4.71 7.72 0.84
C ASP A 5 -3.31 7.13 1.10
N LEU A 6 -2.36 7.36 0.18
CA LEU A 6 -0.98 6.97 0.35
C LEU A 6 -0.29 7.91 1.34
N PRO A 7 0.55 7.38 2.25
CA PRO A 7 1.29 8.22 3.17
C PRO A 7 2.19 9.19 2.40
N PRO A 8 2.38 10.43 2.90
CA PRO A 8 3.23 11.40 2.25
C PRO A 8 4.68 10.91 2.23
N LYS A 9 5.45 11.31 1.21
CA LYS A 9 6.89 11.00 1.06
C LYS A 9 7.76 11.41 2.26
N THR A 10 7.27 12.32 3.10
CA THR A 10 7.94 12.78 4.33
C THR A 10 7.68 11.86 5.54
N THR A 11 6.96 10.77 5.36
CA THR A 11 6.63 9.82 6.44
C THR A 11 7.88 9.14 6.95
N LYS A 12 8.29 9.48 8.18
CA LYS A 12 9.40 8.83 8.89
C LYS A 12 8.94 7.68 9.80
N ARG A 13 7.68 7.69 10.25
CA ARG A 13 7.13 6.68 11.16
C ARG A 13 6.12 5.79 10.46
N TRP A 14 6.47 4.51 10.33
CA TRP A 14 5.66 3.47 9.70
C TRP A 14 4.85 2.70 10.73
N VAL A 15 3.56 3.03 10.83
CA VAL A 15 2.57 2.25 11.59
C VAL A 15 1.90 1.22 10.69
N ALA A 16 1.31 0.16 11.27
CA ALA A 16 0.68 -0.93 10.54
C ALA A 16 -0.32 -0.45 9.45
N SER A 17 -1.15 0.54 9.78
CA SER A 17 -2.11 1.13 8.84
C SER A 17 -1.45 1.80 7.62
N ARG A 18 -0.33 2.52 7.81
CA ARG A 18 0.40 3.17 6.69
C ARG A 18 1.12 2.16 5.81
N LYS A 19 1.71 1.13 6.42
CA LYS A 19 2.31 0.01 5.69
C LYS A 19 1.26 -0.67 4.81
N ALA A 20 0.08 -0.92 5.37
CA ALA A 20 -1.05 -1.49 4.64
C ALA A 20 -1.52 -0.60 3.47
N SER A 21 -1.60 0.72 3.64
CA SER A 21 -1.97 1.62 2.53
C SER A 21 -0.98 1.58 1.38
N VAL A 22 0.34 1.53 1.64
CA VAL A 22 1.36 1.43 0.58
C VAL A 22 1.29 0.08 -0.11
N VAL A 23 1.25 -1.02 0.66
CA VAL A 23 1.12 -2.38 0.11
C VAL A 23 -0.12 -2.50 -0.77
N ARG A 24 -1.27 -1.99 -0.30
CA ARG A 24 -2.52 -1.95 -1.09
C ARG A 24 -2.37 -1.08 -2.33
N GLY A 25 -1.77 0.10 -2.20
CA GLY A 25 -1.50 0.99 -3.34
C GLY A 25 -0.72 0.28 -4.45
N VAL A 26 0.25 -0.54 -4.06
CA VAL A 26 1.05 -1.34 -5.00
C VAL A 26 0.27 -2.51 -5.57
N LEU A 27 -0.40 -3.30 -4.73
CA LEU A 27 -1.20 -4.45 -5.17
C LEU A 27 -2.37 -4.06 -6.09
N TYR A 28 -2.99 -2.91 -5.86
CA TYR A 28 -4.09 -2.39 -6.70
C TYR A 28 -3.60 -1.57 -7.89
N GLY A 29 -2.29 -1.49 -8.16
CA GLY A 29 -1.74 -0.79 -9.32
C GLY A 29 -1.85 0.74 -9.28
N LEU A 30 -2.08 1.33 -8.10
CA LEU A 30 -2.08 2.80 -7.90
C LEU A 30 -0.66 3.37 -7.90
N LEU A 31 0.32 2.55 -7.53
CA LEU A 31 1.74 2.90 -7.47
C LEU A 31 2.58 1.67 -7.82
N PRO A 32 3.49 1.69 -8.81
CA PRO A 32 4.34 0.55 -9.07
C PRO A 32 5.27 0.25 -7.89
N GLN A 33 5.56 -1.04 -7.63
CA GLN A 33 6.42 -1.47 -6.53
C GLN A 33 7.77 -0.73 -6.54
N GLY A 34 8.46 -0.71 -7.69
CA GLY A 34 9.76 -0.03 -7.80
C GLY A 34 9.68 1.47 -7.53
N GLU A 35 8.57 2.12 -7.86
CA GLU A 35 8.35 3.53 -7.53
C GLU A 35 8.08 3.70 -6.04
N ALA A 36 7.30 2.82 -5.41
CA ALA A 36 7.08 2.83 -3.96
C ALA A 36 8.40 2.66 -3.17
N LEU A 37 9.23 1.70 -3.57
CA LEU A 37 10.56 1.47 -2.96
C LEU A 37 11.43 2.74 -3.05
N ARG A 38 11.48 3.38 -4.23
CA ARG A 38 12.26 4.62 -4.43
C ARG A 38 11.66 5.83 -3.69
N LEU A 39 10.35 5.98 -3.71
CA LEU A 39 9.64 7.15 -3.16
C LEU A 39 9.66 7.16 -1.64
N TYR A 40 9.66 5.98 -1.02
CA TYR A 40 9.71 5.81 0.43
C TYR A 40 11.07 5.35 0.95
N GLY A 41 12.05 5.12 0.06
CA GLY A 41 13.40 4.66 0.43
C GLY A 41 13.39 3.29 1.10
N LEU A 42 12.50 2.40 0.68
CA LEU A 42 12.33 1.06 1.27
C LEU A 42 13.11 0.02 0.46
N SER A 43 13.59 -1.01 1.14
CA SER A 43 14.15 -2.19 0.49
C SER A 43 13.03 -3.16 0.07
N GLU A 44 13.28 -3.98 -0.95
CA GLU A 44 12.30 -4.97 -1.40
C GLU A 44 11.93 -5.96 -0.28
N GLU A 45 12.91 -6.35 0.53
CA GLU A 45 12.73 -7.24 1.69
C GLU A 45 11.80 -6.63 2.74
N GLU A 46 11.97 -5.34 3.07
CA GLU A 46 11.07 -4.61 3.96
C GLU A 46 9.65 -4.59 3.42
N PHE A 47 9.49 -4.33 2.12
CA PHE A 47 8.18 -4.33 1.49
C PHE A 47 7.53 -5.72 1.54
N ARG A 48 8.29 -6.80 1.29
CA ARG A 48 7.80 -8.18 1.43
C ARG A 48 7.39 -8.49 2.88
N SER A 49 8.16 -8.04 3.87
CA SER A 49 7.76 -8.18 5.28
C SER A 49 6.46 -7.41 5.57
N TRP A 50 6.23 -6.27 4.93
CA TRP A 50 4.96 -5.55 5.08
C TRP A 50 3.80 -6.28 4.40
N VAL A 51 4.02 -6.87 3.23
CA VAL A 51 3.03 -7.72 2.56
C VAL A 51 2.64 -8.90 3.45
N ALA A 52 3.63 -9.60 4.03
CA ALA A 52 3.39 -10.71 4.94
C ALA A 52 2.62 -10.27 6.20
N ALA A 53 3.02 -9.16 6.83
CA ALA A 53 2.32 -8.62 8.00
C ALA A 53 0.87 -8.19 7.68
N VAL A 54 0.63 -7.65 6.49
CA VAL A 54 -0.72 -7.26 6.03
C VAL A 54 -1.57 -8.48 5.70
N ALA A 55 -0.97 -9.57 5.21
CA ALA A 55 -1.63 -10.84 4.96
C ALA A 55 -2.01 -11.56 6.27
N ASP A 56 -1.13 -11.52 7.27
CA ASP A 56 -1.34 -12.13 8.59
C ASP A 56 -2.48 -11.47 9.37
N HIS A 57 -2.63 -10.15 9.25
CA HIS A 57 -3.75 -9.38 9.81
C HIS A 57 -5.07 -9.49 9.02
N GLY A 58 -5.22 -10.51 8.17
CA GLY A 58 -6.43 -11.01 7.51
C GLY A 58 -7.73 -10.19 7.55
N GLU A 59 -8.25 -9.89 6.36
CA GLU A 59 -9.67 -9.69 5.96
C GLU A 59 -10.60 -8.70 6.69
N GLU A 60 -10.32 -8.16 7.88
CA GLU A 60 -11.20 -7.11 8.45
C GLU A 60 -11.10 -5.77 7.69
N ALA A 61 -10.08 -5.60 6.86
CA ALA A 61 -9.99 -4.50 5.92
C ALA A 61 -10.69 -4.74 4.57
N LEU A 62 -11.17 -5.96 4.29
CA LEU A 62 -11.84 -6.32 3.04
C LEU A 62 -13.24 -5.69 2.90
N LYS A 63 -13.76 -5.01 3.94
CA LYS A 63 -15.11 -4.43 3.92
C LYS A 63 -15.24 -3.01 3.35
N THR A 64 -14.17 -2.23 3.16
CA THR A 64 -14.36 -0.78 2.90
C THR A 64 -14.02 -0.27 1.50
N THR A 65 -13.53 -1.08 0.55
CA THR A 65 -13.34 -0.56 -0.82
C THR A 65 -13.39 -1.63 -1.93
N GLN A 66 -14.37 -2.52 -1.87
CA GLN A 66 -15.07 -2.85 -3.11
C GLN A 66 -15.74 -1.56 -3.59
N LEU A 67 -15.16 -0.82 -4.54
CA LEU A 67 -15.93 -0.03 -5.53
C LEU A 67 -14.97 0.77 -6.42
N LYS A 68 -15.09 0.53 -7.72
CA LYS A 68 -14.89 1.49 -8.83
C LYS A 68 -13.45 1.97 -9.05
N LYS A 69 -12.75 1.33 -10.01
CA LYS A 69 -12.01 1.98 -11.12
C LYS A 69 -10.88 1.08 -11.67
N PHE A 70 -11.21 -0.12 -12.12
CA PHE A 70 -10.57 -0.67 -13.32
C PHE A 70 -11.57 -0.58 -14.47
N ARG A 71 -12.04 0.65 -14.72
CA ARG A 71 -12.74 1.01 -15.94
C ARG A 71 -12.36 2.45 -16.27
N LYS A 72 -11.41 2.60 -17.17
CA LYS A 72 -11.41 3.68 -18.15
C LYS A 72 -11.18 3.03 -19.53
N PRO A 73 -11.87 3.54 -20.56
CA PRO A 73 -11.94 2.93 -21.89
C PRO A 73 -10.58 2.84 -22.58
#